data_AF-A0A1Y3N8E1-F1
#
_entry.id   AF-A0A1Y3N8E1-F1
#
_cell.length_a   1.000
_cell.length_b   1.000
_cell.length_c   1.000
_cell.angle_alpha   90.00
_cell.angle_beta   90.00
_cell.angle_gamma   90.00
#
_symmetry.space_group_name_H-M   'P 1'
#
loop_
_entity.id
_entity.type
_entity.pdbx_description
1 polymer ?
#
loop_
_entity_poly.entity_id
_entity_poly.type
_entity_poly.pdbx_seq_one_letter_code
_entity_poly.pdbx_strand_id
1 'polypeptide(L)'
;MLTGMVAMIIIRALRKDIIRYNHSDLEDQQDEYGWKLVHGDVFRAPFHRMWLSVLLGNGVQSLLMCLVTLCFAVLGFLSPASRGSIPTVMILFYLIFSCFSGYVSARMYKVQGGEGYKRNAIFTAFLFPGSILIVYLFLNMFMIANDSSGAIPFGTLLLILSIWTLISIPLCFFGAIIGFKRRTISIPVRTNQIPRQVPDQPMYLRFIPSSLIGGILPFGAIFIEVFYIMNSIIFHHIYSIFSFLFLGFLILIITCAEISILICYFRLCSEDYRWWWHSFVTSGSCALYIFLYSILYYYTKLSFDTFSSTVLYFGFSAIFCSFFFIISGTIGFFATFWFLRKIYG
;
A
#
# COMPACT_ATOMS: atom_id res chain seq x y z
N MET A 1 -15.02 11.85 -11.67
CA MET A 1 -16.05 11.04 -12.37
C MET A 1 -15.89 9.55 -12.11
N LEU A 2 -14.69 8.98 -12.29
CA LEU A 2 -14.42 7.55 -12.05
C LEU A 2 -14.78 7.11 -10.62
N THR A 3 -14.33 7.83 -9.60
CA THR A 3 -14.63 7.56 -8.19
C THR A 3 -16.13 7.59 -7.90
N GLY A 4 -16.81 8.66 -8.36
CA GLY A 4 -18.26 8.79 -8.22
C GLY A 4 -19.04 7.64 -8.86
N MET A 5 -18.59 7.12 -10.01
CA MET A 5 -19.22 5.96 -10.65
C MET A 5 -19.02 4.68 -9.81
N VAL A 6 -17.81 4.41 -9.34
CA VAL A 6 -17.51 3.24 -8.49
C VAL A 6 -18.30 3.32 -7.18
N ALA A 7 -18.30 4.47 -6.51
CA ALA A 7 -19.09 4.70 -5.30
C ALA A 7 -20.59 4.48 -5.55
N MET A 8 -21.14 4.97 -6.66
CA MET A 8 -22.55 4.71 -7.03
C MET A 8 -22.84 3.23 -7.26
N ILE A 9 -21.93 2.48 -7.89
CA ILE A 9 -22.07 1.02 -8.08
C ILE A 9 -22.12 0.33 -6.72
N ILE A 10 -21.20 0.66 -5.81
CA ILE A 10 -21.17 0.09 -4.45
C ILE A 10 -22.48 0.40 -3.71
N ILE A 11 -22.90 1.67 -3.68
CA ILE A 11 -24.12 2.09 -2.97
C ILE A 11 -25.36 1.41 -3.55
N ARG A 12 -25.47 1.33 -4.88
CA ARG A 12 -26.60 0.67 -5.55
C ARG A 12 -26.63 -0.83 -5.26
N ALA A 13 -25.48 -1.52 -5.34
CA ALA A 13 -25.38 -2.94 -5.04
C ALA A 13 -25.75 -3.21 -3.58
N LEU A 14 -25.14 -2.48 -2.65
CA LEU A 14 -25.38 -2.63 -1.21
C LEU A 14 -26.83 -2.32 -0.84
N ARG A 15 -27.42 -1.24 -1.39
CA ARG A 15 -28.82 -0.88 -1.13
C ARG A 15 -29.79 -1.92 -1.68
N LYS A 16 -29.56 -2.40 -2.91
CA LYS A 16 -30.38 -3.43 -3.54
C LYS A 16 -30.34 -4.73 -2.72
N ASP A 17 -29.16 -5.14 -2.28
CA ASP A 17 -28.99 -6.35 -1.48
C ASP A 17 -29.67 -6.19 -0.12
N ILE A 18 -29.45 -5.09 0.60
CA ILE A 18 -30.12 -4.83 1.90
C ILE A 18 -31.65 -4.83 1.77
N ILE A 19 -32.21 -4.17 0.74
CA ILE A 19 -33.67 -4.11 0.52
C ILE A 19 -34.22 -5.52 0.22
N ARG A 20 -33.55 -6.29 -0.65
CA ARG A 20 -33.95 -7.66 -0.96
C ARG A 20 -34.00 -8.52 0.31
N TYR A 21 -33.03 -8.35 1.21
CA TYR A 21 -33.00 -9.07 2.48
C TYR A 21 -34.09 -8.66 3.46
N ASN A 22 -34.29 -7.35 3.67
CA ASN A 22 -35.33 -6.88 4.59
C ASN A 22 -36.74 -7.32 4.16
N HIS A 23 -36.96 -7.56 2.86
CA HIS A 23 -38.19 -8.13 2.35
C HIS A 23 -38.29 -9.66 2.55
N SER A 24 -37.18 -10.41 2.49
CA SER A 24 -37.16 -11.86 2.69
C SER A 24 -37.18 -12.31 4.16
N ASP A 25 -36.76 -11.46 5.10
CA ASP A 25 -36.87 -11.72 6.56
C ASP A 25 -38.34 -11.87 7.03
N LEU A 26 -39.32 -11.46 6.20
CA LEU A 26 -40.75 -11.51 6.52
C LEU A 26 -41.43 -12.84 6.15
N GLU A 27 -40.80 -13.71 5.34
CA GLU A 27 -41.50 -14.89 4.79
C GLU A 27 -40.84 -16.26 5.03
N ASP A 28 -39.53 -16.43 5.28
CA ASP A 28 -38.97 -17.78 5.56
C ASP A 28 -37.60 -17.78 6.28
N GLN A 29 -37.41 -18.72 7.22
CA GLN A 29 -36.10 -19.12 7.79
C GLN A 29 -35.27 -19.95 6.77
N GLN A 30 -35.09 -19.45 5.55
CA GLN A 30 -34.27 -20.12 4.52
C GLN A 30 -32.95 -19.39 4.28
N ASP A 31 -31.86 -20.13 4.49
CA ASP A 31 -30.48 -19.94 4.03
C ASP A 31 -29.98 -18.49 3.91
N GLU A 32 -29.16 -18.05 4.88
CA GLU A 32 -28.35 -16.84 4.71
C GLU A 32 -27.54 -16.94 3.40
N TYR A 33 -27.77 -16.05 2.42
CA TYR A 33 -27.02 -16.06 1.15
C TYR A 33 -25.86 -15.04 1.16
N GLY A 34 -24.76 -15.38 0.47
CA GLY A 34 -23.68 -14.46 0.14
C GLY A 34 -22.86 -13.93 1.32
N TRP A 35 -22.79 -12.61 1.49
CA TRP A 35 -21.87 -11.99 2.44
C TRP A 35 -22.27 -12.21 3.91
N LYS A 36 -23.55 -12.25 4.26
CA LYS A 36 -23.96 -12.49 5.66
C LYS A 36 -23.59 -13.90 6.13
N LEU A 37 -23.68 -14.89 5.25
CA LEU A 37 -23.37 -16.29 5.51
C LEU A 37 -21.92 -16.54 5.98
N VAL A 38 -20.99 -15.67 5.58
CA VAL A 38 -19.58 -15.75 5.96
C VAL A 38 -19.25 -14.97 7.24
N HIS A 39 -20.26 -14.42 7.94
CA HIS A 39 -20.11 -13.64 9.17
C HIS A 39 -19.14 -14.31 10.16
N GLY A 40 -19.32 -15.61 10.43
CA GLY A 40 -18.51 -16.40 11.36
C GLY A 40 -17.06 -16.69 10.91
N ASP A 41 -16.65 -16.35 9.69
CA ASP A 41 -15.30 -16.62 9.18
C ASP A 41 -14.58 -15.39 8.61
N VAL A 42 -15.26 -14.26 8.40
CA VAL A 42 -14.69 -13.02 7.81
C VAL A 42 -13.43 -12.53 8.53
N PHE A 43 -13.41 -12.60 9.86
CA PHE A 43 -12.28 -12.08 10.65
C PHE A 43 -11.29 -13.16 11.08
N ARG A 44 -11.34 -14.35 10.47
CA ARG A 44 -10.35 -15.41 10.70
C ARG A 44 -8.96 -14.90 10.37
N ALA A 45 -7.99 -15.24 11.22
CA ALA A 45 -6.61 -14.81 11.04
C ALA A 45 -6.07 -15.22 9.66
N PRO A 46 -5.40 -14.30 8.94
CA PRO A 46 -4.88 -14.59 7.61
C PRO A 46 -3.70 -15.56 7.67
N PHE A 47 -3.51 -16.28 6.57
CA PHE A 47 -2.25 -16.96 6.30
C PHE A 47 -1.10 -15.96 6.39
N HIS A 48 0.07 -16.36 6.90
CA HIS A 48 1.25 -15.47 6.93
C HIS A 48 1.02 -14.10 7.61
N ARG A 49 0.20 -14.04 8.67
CA ARG A 49 -0.12 -12.81 9.44
C ARG A 49 1.06 -11.88 9.76
N MET A 50 2.24 -12.44 10.07
CA MET A 50 3.47 -11.68 10.33
C MET A 50 3.83 -10.76 9.16
N TRP A 51 3.93 -11.32 7.96
CA TRP A 51 4.34 -10.60 6.76
C TRP A 51 3.33 -9.49 6.41
N LEU A 52 2.04 -9.79 6.49
CA LEU A 52 1.00 -8.80 6.23
C LEU A 52 1.11 -7.63 7.21
N SER A 53 1.21 -7.91 8.51
CA SER A 53 1.33 -6.86 9.53
C SER A 53 2.61 -6.02 9.38
N VAL A 54 3.72 -6.60 8.94
CA VAL A 54 4.98 -5.90 8.66
C VAL A 54 4.84 -4.97 7.47
N LEU A 55 4.21 -5.43 6.38
CA LEU A 55 3.95 -4.62 5.18
C LEU A 55 3.00 -3.46 5.48
N LEU A 56 1.95 -3.69 6.27
CA LEU A 56 1.01 -2.64 6.67
C LEU A 56 1.68 -1.55 7.52
N GLY A 57 2.59 -1.91 8.43
CA GLY A 57 3.37 -0.93 9.19
C GLY A 57 4.22 -0.04 8.26
N ASN A 58 5.01 -0.68 7.39
CA ASN A 58 5.85 0.01 6.42
C ASN A 58 5.05 0.85 5.42
N GLY A 59 3.83 0.42 5.08
CA GLY A 59 2.93 1.18 4.21
C GLY A 59 2.37 2.41 4.90
N VAL A 60 1.99 2.34 6.18
CA VAL A 60 1.58 3.54 6.92
C VAL A 60 2.74 4.53 7.06
N GLN A 61 3.94 4.04 7.37
CA GLN A 61 5.14 4.88 7.43
C GLN A 61 5.40 5.62 6.11
N SER A 62 5.32 4.88 4.99
CA SER A 62 5.54 5.44 3.65
C SER A 62 4.41 6.38 3.23
N LEU A 63 3.16 6.05 3.57
CA LEU A 63 1.97 6.88 3.31
C LEU A 63 2.08 8.22 4.05
N LEU A 64 2.42 8.20 5.34
CA LEU A 64 2.59 9.43 6.14
C LEU A 64 3.77 10.26 5.62
N MET A 65 4.88 9.63 5.27
CA MET A 65 6.02 10.31 4.65
C MET A 65 5.59 11.03 3.36
N CYS A 66 4.92 10.35 2.44
CA CYS A 66 4.43 10.94 1.19
C CYS A 66 3.44 12.07 1.45
N LEU A 67 2.45 11.85 2.31
CA LEU A 67 1.41 12.83 2.62
C LEU A 67 2.01 14.11 3.20
N VAL A 68 2.85 14.00 4.23
CA VAL A 68 3.44 15.16 4.91
C VAL A 68 4.42 15.89 3.98
N THR A 69 5.23 15.16 3.21
CA THR A 69 6.13 15.77 2.22
C THR A 69 5.35 16.57 1.17
N LEU A 70 4.27 16.01 0.63
CA LEU A 70 3.44 16.71 -0.36
C LEU A 70 2.72 17.91 0.25
N CYS A 71 2.23 17.82 1.49
CA CYS A 71 1.67 18.98 2.21
C CYS A 71 2.69 20.11 2.33
N PHE A 72 3.93 19.81 2.74
CA PHE A 72 5.00 20.80 2.85
C PHE A 72 5.39 21.39 1.48
N ALA A 73 5.34 20.57 0.42
CA ALA A 73 5.58 21.04 -0.94
C ALA A 73 4.50 22.02 -1.42
N VAL A 74 3.22 21.73 -1.16
CA VAL A 74 2.10 22.60 -1.53
C VAL A 74 2.09 23.92 -0.74
N LEU A 75 2.50 23.90 0.52
CA LEU A 75 2.63 25.11 1.35
C LEU A 75 3.82 26.00 0.96
N GLY A 76 4.66 25.56 0.02
CA GLY A 76 5.82 26.32 -0.45
C GLY A 76 7.04 26.26 0.47
N PHE A 77 7.04 25.38 1.49
CA PHE A 77 8.21 25.18 2.35
C PHE A 77 9.36 24.44 1.64
N LEU A 78 9.06 23.75 0.54
CA LEU A 78 10.05 23.06 -0.29
C LEU A 78 10.21 23.82 -1.60
N SER A 79 11.32 24.55 -1.75
CA SER A 79 11.61 25.26 -2.99
C SER A 79 11.91 24.28 -4.13
N PRO A 80 11.25 24.41 -5.30
CA PRO A 80 11.57 23.61 -6.49
C PRO A 80 12.99 23.82 -7.00
N ALA A 81 13.65 24.92 -6.61
CA ALA A 81 15.01 25.27 -7.03
C ALA A 81 16.10 24.47 -6.28
N SER A 82 15.81 23.99 -5.07
CA SER A 82 16.73 23.17 -4.27
C SER A 82 16.52 21.68 -4.59
N ARG A 83 17.18 21.17 -5.64
CA ARG A 83 16.99 19.80 -6.15
C ARG A 83 17.14 18.68 -5.09
N GLY A 84 17.89 18.91 -4.02
CA GLY A 84 18.10 17.93 -2.94
C GLY A 84 17.15 18.04 -1.74
N SER A 85 16.31 19.08 -1.64
CA SER A 85 15.51 19.31 -0.43
C SER A 85 14.40 18.28 -0.26
N ILE A 86 13.69 17.93 -1.34
CA ILE A 86 12.57 16.99 -1.30
C ILE A 86 13.03 15.58 -0.87
N PRO A 87 14.04 14.94 -1.51
CA PRO A 87 14.54 13.65 -1.05
C PRO A 87 15.04 13.66 0.40
N THR A 88 15.70 14.75 0.82
CA THR A 88 16.20 14.89 2.19
C THR A 88 15.06 14.92 3.21
N VAL A 89 14.01 15.70 2.93
CA VAL A 89 12.82 15.80 3.78
C VAL A 89 12.04 14.47 3.81
N MET A 90 11.95 13.77 2.68
CA MET A 90 11.35 12.44 2.62
C MET A 90 12.10 11.45 3.52
N ILE A 91 13.43 11.39 3.43
CA ILE A 91 14.25 10.51 4.29
C ILE A 91 14.05 10.86 5.76
N LEU A 92 14.06 12.15 6.12
CA LEU A 92 13.85 12.60 7.50
C LEU A 92 12.47 12.19 8.04
N PHE A 93 11.39 12.44 7.29
CA PHE A 93 10.05 12.02 7.70
C PHE A 93 9.91 10.49 7.75
N TYR A 94 10.51 9.77 6.81
CA TYR A 94 10.52 8.31 6.84
C TYR A 94 11.12 7.77 8.12
N LEU A 95 12.26 8.32 8.56
CA LEU A 95 12.95 7.91 9.78
C LEU A 95 12.14 8.22 11.04
N ILE A 96 11.52 9.41 11.11
CA ILE A 96 10.69 9.83 12.26
C ILE A 96 9.39 9.02 12.31
N PHE A 97 8.76 8.71 11.18
CA PHE A 97 7.51 7.95 11.15
C PHE A 97 7.67 6.45 11.39
N SER A 98 8.89 6.00 11.69
CA SER A 98 9.17 4.62 12.10
C SER A 98 8.38 4.20 13.35
N CYS A 99 8.05 5.13 14.27
CA CYS A 99 7.14 4.84 15.39
C CYS A 99 5.75 4.38 14.93
N PHE A 100 5.18 5.03 13.90
CA PHE A 100 3.88 4.65 13.36
C PHE A 100 3.94 3.28 12.68
N SER A 101 5.06 2.98 12.03
CA SER A 101 5.33 1.66 11.43
C SER A 101 5.23 0.54 12.47
N GLY A 102 6.02 0.63 13.54
CA GLY A 102 6.02 -0.34 14.62
C GLY A 102 4.67 -0.43 15.33
N TYR A 103 4.04 0.72 15.59
CA TYR A 103 2.72 0.78 16.24
C TYR A 103 1.65 0.05 15.44
N VAL A 104 1.48 0.41 14.16
CA VAL A 104 0.46 -0.18 13.29
C VAL A 104 0.73 -1.66 13.06
N SER A 105 1.98 -2.02 12.82
CA SER A 105 2.38 -3.41 12.61
C SER A 105 2.04 -4.29 13.81
N ALA A 106 2.45 -3.88 15.02
CA ALA A 106 2.18 -4.64 16.24
C ALA A 106 0.68 -4.71 16.58
N ARG A 107 -0.06 -3.62 16.32
CA ARG A 107 -1.52 -3.56 16.51
C ARG A 107 -2.23 -4.56 15.60
N MET A 108 -1.91 -4.56 14.31
CA MET A 108 -2.54 -5.46 13.35
C MET A 108 -2.13 -6.92 13.57
N TYR A 109 -0.86 -7.16 13.91
CA TYR A 109 -0.39 -8.49 14.28
C TYR A 109 -1.17 -9.07 15.46
N LYS A 110 -1.44 -8.24 16.49
CA LYS A 110 -2.25 -8.63 17.65
C LYS A 110 -3.72 -8.92 17.27
N VAL A 111 -4.32 -8.10 16.40
CA VAL A 111 -5.69 -8.34 15.89
C VAL A 111 -5.80 -9.66 15.15
N GLN A 112 -4.74 -10.08 14.46
CA GLN A 112 -4.66 -11.35 13.73
C GLN A 112 -4.28 -12.54 14.62
N GLY A 113 -4.31 -12.39 15.95
CA GLY A 113 -3.96 -13.43 16.92
C GLY A 113 -2.47 -13.73 17.00
N GLY A 114 -1.60 -12.78 16.67
CA GLY A 114 -0.16 -12.90 16.80
C GLY A 114 0.34 -12.51 18.20
N GLU A 115 1.22 -13.33 18.78
CA GLU A 115 1.75 -13.14 20.15
C GLU A 115 3.20 -12.61 20.18
N GLY A 116 4.02 -13.00 19.20
CA GLY A 116 5.45 -12.67 19.13
C GLY A 116 5.78 -11.24 18.66
N TYR A 117 5.36 -10.21 19.41
CA TYR A 117 5.53 -8.80 19.01
C TYR A 117 6.99 -8.36 18.81
N LYS A 118 7.95 -8.95 19.53
CA LYS A 118 9.38 -8.65 19.37
C LYS A 118 9.88 -9.05 17.97
N ARG A 119 9.51 -10.26 17.54
CA ARG A 119 9.84 -10.76 16.20
C ARG A 119 9.16 -9.93 15.12
N ASN A 120 7.91 -9.52 15.36
CA ASN A 120 7.21 -8.58 14.49
C ASN A 120 7.97 -7.26 14.35
N ALA A 121 8.34 -6.61 15.45
CA ALA A 121 9.08 -5.34 15.43
C ALA A 121 10.41 -5.43 14.68
N ILE A 122 11.16 -6.52 14.85
CA ILE A 122 12.39 -6.77 14.08
C ILE A 122 12.09 -6.80 12.58
N PHE A 123 11.12 -7.60 12.15
CA PHE A 123 10.78 -7.65 10.72
C PHE A 123 10.23 -6.32 10.21
N THR A 124 9.45 -5.58 11.00
CA THR A 124 8.96 -4.25 10.62
C THR A 124 10.11 -3.28 10.37
N ALA A 125 11.12 -3.28 11.23
CA ALA A 125 12.26 -2.37 11.16
C ALA A 125 13.25 -2.70 10.03
N PHE A 126 13.42 -3.99 9.70
CA PHE A 126 14.49 -4.43 8.79
C PHE A 126 14.02 -4.92 7.42
N LEU A 127 12.85 -5.53 7.30
CA LEU A 127 12.51 -6.27 6.09
C LEU A 127 12.43 -5.37 4.86
N PHE A 128 11.52 -4.39 4.89
CA PHE A 128 11.31 -3.49 3.77
C PHE A 128 12.41 -2.41 3.67
N PRO A 129 12.78 -1.70 4.76
CA PRO A 129 13.86 -0.72 4.67
C PRO A 129 15.20 -1.35 4.26
N GLY A 130 15.50 -2.54 4.80
CA GLY A 130 16.71 -3.29 4.47
C GLY A 130 16.70 -3.82 3.03
N SER A 131 15.56 -4.29 2.50
CA SER A 131 15.49 -4.70 1.10
C SER A 131 15.72 -3.53 0.15
N ILE A 132 15.14 -2.36 0.44
CA ILE A 132 15.37 -1.14 -0.35
C ILE A 132 16.84 -0.72 -0.29
N LEU A 133 17.44 -0.76 0.90
CA LEU A 133 18.85 -0.44 1.08
C LEU A 133 19.76 -1.37 0.27
N ILE A 134 19.51 -2.69 0.26
CA ILE A 134 20.31 -3.66 -0.49
C ILE A 134 20.23 -3.37 -1.99
N VAL A 135 19.02 -3.14 -2.53
CA VAL A 135 18.83 -2.79 -3.95
C VAL A 135 19.52 -1.46 -4.25
N TYR A 136 19.37 -0.46 -3.38
CA TYR A 136 20.02 0.84 -3.56
C TYR A 136 21.55 0.73 -3.57
N LEU A 137 22.14 -0.04 -2.65
CA LEU A 137 23.58 -0.30 -2.59
C LEU A 137 24.07 -0.99 -3.88
N PHE A 138 23.30 -1.94 -4.39
CA PHE A 138 23.59 -2.57 -5.67
C PHE A 138 23.62 -1.56 -6.82
N LEU A 139 22.63 -0.67 -6.90
CA LEU A 139 22.60 0.40 -7.91
C LEU A 139 23.74 1.41 -7.71
N ASN A 140 24.07 1.74 -6.46
CA ASN A 140 25.15 2.68 -6.14
C ASN A 140 26.52 2.17 -6.63
N MET A 141 26.75 0.85 -6.69
CA MET A 141 27.98 0.29 -7.29
C MET A 141 28.12 0.67 -8.77
N PHE A 142 27.02 0.66 -9.55
CA PHE A 142 27.04 1.14 -10.93
C PHE A 142 27.26 2.65 -11.00
N MET A 143 26.67 3.42 -10.08
CA MET A 143 26.88 4.88 -10.06
C MET A 143 28.34 5.23 -9.80
N ILE A 144 29.01 4.54 -8.87
CA ILE A 144 30.44 4.68 -8.58
C ILE A 144 31.27 4.26 -9.80
N ALA A 145 30.94 3.12 -10.43
CA ALA A 145 31.69 2.62 -11.59
C ALA A 145 31.66 3.54 -12.82
N ASN A 146 30.66 4.42 -12.93
CA ASN A 146 30.54 5.40 -14.02
C ASN A 146 30.88 6.84 -13.57
N ASP A 147 31.55 7.01 -12.42
CA ASP A 147 31.91 8.32 -11.84
C ASP A 147 30.72 9.31 -11.80
N SER A 148 29.52 8.78 -11.56
CA SER A 148 28.29 9.58 -11.57
C SER A 148 28.26 10.53 -10.37
N SER A 149 27.92 11.80 -10.61
CA SER A 149 27.69 12.79 -9.54
C SER A 149 26.51 12.45 -8.63
N GLY A 150 25.66 11.50 -9.04
CA GLY A 150 24.59 10.96 -8.20
C GLY A 150 25.03 9.85 -7.25
N ALA A 151 26.27 9.36 -7.34
CA ALA A 151 26.78 8.31 -6.47
C ALA A 151 26.84 8.82 -5.02
N ILE A 152 26.26 8.06 -4.09
CA ILE A 152 26.33 8.41 -2.67
C ILE A 152 27.72 8.03 -2.14
N PRO A 153 28.50 8.99 -1.60
CA PRO A 153 29.80 8.72 -1.03
C PRO A 153 29.66 7.91 0.26
N PHE A 154 30.70 7.14 0.58
CA PHE A 154 30.70 6.23 1.75
C PHE A 154 30.31 6.93 3.07
N GLY A 155 30.77 8.17 3.29
CA GLY A 155 30.42 8.94 4.49
C GLY A 155 28.92 9.20 4.64
N THR A 156 28.23 9.56 3.55
CA THR A 156 26.78 9.79 3.56
C THR A 156 26.03 8.49 3.78
N LEU A 157 26.49 7.37 3.21
CA LEU A 157 25.92 6.05 3.47
C LEU A 157 26.01 5.69 4.96
N LEU A 158 27.19 5.87 5.57
CA LEU A 158 27.41 5.61 6.99
C LEU A 158 26.54 6.51 7.88
N LEU A 159 26.35 7.78 7.50
CA LEU A 159 25.45 8.70 8.20
C LEU A 159 24.00 8.20 8.16
N ILE A 160 23.48 7.82 6.99
CA ILE A 160 22.12 7.30 6.82
C ILE A 160 21.94 6.01 7.64
N LEU A 161 22.90 5.10 7.60
CA LEU A 161 22.90 3.86 8.39
C LEU A 161 22.92 4.13 9.90
N SER A 162 23.71 5.11 10.34
CA SER A 162 23.79 5.52 11.74
C SER A 162 22.45 6.08 12.22
N ILE A 163 21.82 6.94 11.43
CA ILE A 163 20.50 7.50 11.77
C ILE A 163 19.43 6.41 11.76
N TRP A 164 19.44 5.51 10.78
CA TRP A 164 18.50 4.38 10.73
C TRP A 164 18.62 3.49 11.97
N THR A 165 19.85 3.13 12.36
CA THR A 165 20.10 2.24 13.50
C THR A 165 19.90 2.90 14.86
N LEU A 166 20.34 4.14 15.05
CA LEU A 166 20.29 4.85 16.33
C LEU A 166 18.93 5.51 16.60
N ILE A 167 18.20 5.90 15.56
CA ILE A 167 16.93 6.63 15.71
C ILE A 167 15.78 5.77 15.23
N SER A 168 15.75 5.38 13.95
CA SER A 168 14.56 4.74 13.36
C SER A 168 14.24 3.37 13.97
N ILE A 169 15.25 2.52 14.22
CA ILE A 169 15.01 1.19 14.83
C ILE A 169 14.45 1.33 16.26
N PRO A 170 15.08 2.06 17.21
CA PRO A 170 14.50 2.26 18.54
C PRO A 170 13.10 2.85 18.51
N LEU A 171 12.85 3.78 17.58
CA LEU A 171 11.56 4.43 17.41
C LEU A 171 10.47 3.45 16.92
N CYS A 172 10.82 2.53 16.00
CA CYS A 172 9.95 1.41 15.60
C CYS A 172 9.61 0.49 16.78
N PHE A 173 10.62 0.08 17.55
CA PHE A 173 10.41 -0.76 18.73
C PHE A 173 9.52 -0.07 19.77
N PHE A 174 9.75 1.21 20.02
CA PHE A 174 8.91 2.02 20.90
C PHE A 174 7.45 2.03 20.44
N GLY A 175 7.22 2.30 19.15
CA GLY A 175 5.89 2.21 18.54
C GLY A 175 5.26 0.83 18.70
N ALA A 176 6.01 -0.24 18.45
CA ALA A 176 5.55 -1.62 18.56
C ALA A 176 5.15 -2.00 20.00
N ILE A 177 5.92 -1.57 21.00
CA ILE A 177 5.62 -1.81 22.41
C ILE A 177 4.29 -1.12 22.79
N ILE A 178 4.10 0.15 22.41
CA ILE A 178 2.85 0.88 22.65
C ILE A 178 1.69 0.19 21.93
N GLY A 179 1.89 -0.17 20.66
CA GLY A 179 0.88 -0.81 19.84
C GLY A 179 0.40 -2.14 20.43
N PHE A 180 1.34 -2.97 20.89
CA PHE A 180 1.03 -4.28 21.45
C PHE A 180 0.42 -4.20 22.86
N LYS A 181 0.83 -3.23 23.69
CA LYS A 181 0.26 -3.02 25.03
C LYS A 181 -1.20 -2.55 25.00
N ARG A 182 -1.61 -1.81 23.95
CA ARG A 182 -3.00 -1.36 23.81
C ARG A 182 -3.97 -2.55 23.69
N ARG A 183 -5.21 -2.35 24.16
CA ARG A 183 -6.29 -3.36 24.05
C ARG A 183 -6.50 -3.76 22.59
N THR A 184 -6.69 -5.05 22.34
CA THR A 184 -6.95 -5.57 20.99
C THR A 184 -8.18 -4.87 20.39
N ILE A 185 -8.13 -4.56 19.09
CA ILE A 185 -9.29 -3.99 18.40
C ILE A 185 -10.41 -5.02 18.47
N SER A 186 -11.59 -4.63 18.96
CA SER A 186 -12.74 -5.52 19.02
C SER A 186 -13.16 -5.91 17.60
N ILE A 187 -13.23 -7.21 17.38
CA ILE A 187 -13.78 -7.82 16.18
C ILE A 187 -15.27 -7.99 16.45
N PRO A 188 -16.16 -7.54 15.55
CA PRO A 188 -17.60 -7.56 15.81
C PRO A 188 -18.18 -8.98 15.85
N VAL A 189 -17.46 -9.95 15.28
CA VAL A 189 -17.92 -11.32 15.14
C VAL A 189 -16.98 -12.30 15.84
N ARG A 190 -17.55 -13.32 16.48
CA ARG A 190 -16.79 -14.47 16.97
C ARG A 190 -16.54 -15.43 15.81
N THR A 191 -15.28 -15.81 15.61
CA THR A 191 -14.92 -16.75 14.55
C THR A 191 -15.31 -18.18 14.92
N ASN A 192 -15.86 -18.93 13.96
CA ASN A 192 -16.14 -20.35 14.08
C ASN A 192 -14.86 -21.18 14.27
N GLN A 193 -14.94 -22.33 14.93
CA GLN A 193 -13.76 -23.19 15.13
C GLN A 193 -13.32 -23.84 13.82
N ILE A 194 -14.29 -24.41 13.09
CA ILE A 194 -14.06 -25.10 11.82
C ILE A 194 -14.23 -24.09 10.67
N PRO A 195 -13.24 -23.95 9.76
CA PRO A 195 -13.38 -23.07 8.61
C PRO A 195 -14.42 -23.62 7.64
N ARG A 196 -15.35 -22.76 7.21
CA ARG A 196 -16.27 -23.09 6.11
C ARG A 196 -15.50 -23.36 4.81
N GLN A 197 -15.99 -24.32 4.02
CA GLN A 197 -15.50 -24.56 2.66
C GLN A 197 -15.88 -23.40 1.75
N VAL A 198 -14.91 -22.87 1.00
CA VAL A 198 -15.14 -21.76 0.06
C VAL A 198 -15.52 -22.36 -1.30
N PRO A 199 -16.66 -21.96 -1.90
CA PRO A 199 -17.08 -22.45 -3.20
C PRO A 199 -16.14 -21.95 -4.31
N ASP A 200 -16.18 -22.63 -5.46
CA ASP A 200 -15.38 -22.25 -6.62
C ASP A 200 -15.75 -20.85 -7.12
N GLN A 201 -14.73 -19.99 -7.20
CA GLN A 201 -14.90 -18.60 -7.58
C GLN A 201 -14.91 -18.47 -9.11
N PRO A 202 -15.77 -17.60 -9.67
CA PRO A 202 -15.75 -17.28 -11.09
C PRO A 202 -14.39 -16.68 -11.46
N MET A 203 -13.97 -16.86 -12.72
CA MET A 203 -12.61 -16.52 -13.17
C MET A 203 -12.19 -15.09 -12.79
N TYR A 204 -13.08 -14.12 -12.93
CA TYR A 204 -12.81 -12.71 -12.65
C TYR A 204 -12.69 -12.36 -11.15
N LEU A 205 -13.14 -13.24 -10.23
CA LEU A 205 -13.01 -13.08 -8.76
C LEU A 205 -11.89 -13.94 -8.15
N ARG A 206 -11.20 -14.76 -8.96
CA ARG A 206 -10.00 -15.47 -8.52
C ARG A 206 -8.92 -14.46 -8.13
N PHE A 207 -8.00 -14.89 -7.25
CA PHE A 207 -7.01 -14.02 -6.62
C PHE A 207 -6.21 -13.16 -7.62
N ILE A 208 -5.62 -13.79 -8.64
CA ILE A 208 -4.75 -13.10 -9.61
C ILE A 208 -5.58 -12.20 -10.55
N PRO A 209 -6.61 -12.69 -11.26
CA PRO A 209 -7.35 -11.86 -12.22
C PRO A 209 -8.03 -10.66 -11.57
N SER A 210 -8.70 -10.83 -10.44
CA SER A 210 -9.36 -9.72 -9.75
C SER A 210 -8.36 -8.68 -9.21
N SER A 211 -7.20 -9.13 -8.73
CA SER A 211 -6.14 -8.23 -8.29
C SER A 211 -5.61 -7.39 -9.44
N LEU A 212 -5.40 -7.97 -10.62
CA LEU A 212 -4.97 -7.24 -11.82
C LEU A 212 -6.05 -6.26 -12.30
N ILE A 213 -7.29 -6.72 -12.47
CA ILE A 213 -8.41 -5.86 -12.88
C ILE A 213 -8.58 -4.67 -11.93
N GLY A 214 -8.46 -4.90 -10.62
CA GLY A 214 -8.54 -3.83 -9.61
C GLY A 214 -7.46 -2.77 -9.77
N GLY A 215 -6.23 -3.15 -10.14
CA GLY A 215 -5.11 -2.21 -10.26
C GLY A 215 -5.19 -1.23 -11.44
N ILE A 216 -6.00 -1.54 -12.46
CA ILE A 216 -6.15 -0.71 -13.67
C ILE A 216 -6.75 0.65 -13.32
N LEU A 217 -7.74 0.68 -12.42
CA LEU A 217 -8.50 1.90 -12.12
C LEU A 217 -7.68 2.93 -11.31
N PRO A 218 -6.98 2.55 -10.22
CA PRO A 218 -6.04 3.45 -9.55
C PRO A 218 -4.91 3.91 -10.46
N PHE A 219 -4.39 3.05 -11.36
CA PHE A 219 -3.37 3.43 -12.33
C PHE A 219 -3.88 4.49 -13.31
N GLY A 220 -5.07 4.29 -13.88
CA GLY A 220 -5.69 5.26 -14.78
C GLY A 220 -5.94 6.61 -14.11
N ALA A 221 -6.23 6.62 -12.81
CA ALA A 221 -6.48 7.84 -12.04
C ALA A 221 -5.24 8.72 -11.83
N ILE A 222 -4.04 8.14 -11.87
CA ILE A 222 -2.75 8.82 -11.64
C ILE A 222 -1.86 8.86 -12.89
N PHE A 223 -2.37 8.39 -14.04
CA PHE A 223 -1.55 8.15 -15.23
C PHE A 223 -0.83 9.42 -15.68
N ILE A 224 -1.52 10.55 -15.64
CA ILE A 224 -0.99 11.86 -16.04
C ILE A 224 0.13 12.29 -15.10
N GLU A 225 -0.04 12.11 -13.79
CA GLU A 225 0.95 12.41 -12.76
C GLU A 225 2.19 11.55 -12.92
N VAL A 226 2.02 10.24 -13.14
CA VAL A 226 3.15 9.32 -13.40
C VAL A 226 3.90 9.72 -14.66
N PHE A 227 3.20 10.07 -15.75
CA PHE A 227 3.82 10.58 -16.97
C PHE A 227 4.65 11.84 -16.71
N TYR A 228 4.12 12.82 -16.00
CA TYR A 228 4.86 14.04 -15.69
C TYR A 228 6.04 13.80 -14.75
N ILE A 229 5.92 12.91 -13.76
CA ILE A 229 7.02 12.52 -12.87
C ILE A 229 8.15 11.91 -13.71
N MET A 230 7.85 10.97 -14.61
CA MET A 230 8.85 10.32 -15.46
C MET A 230 9.54 11.33 -16.38
N ASN A 231 8.79 12.23 -17.02
CA ASN A 231 9.37 13.30 -17.84
C ASN A 231 10.25 14.26 -17.01
N SER A 232 9.83 14.60 -15.79
CA SER A 232 10.58 15.52 -14.91
C SER A 232 11.92 14.94 -14.47
N ILE A 233 11.96 13.64 -14.14
CA ILE A 233 13.19 12.95 -13.73
C ILE A 233 14.22 12.92 -14.86
N ILE A 234 13.78 12.68 -16.10
CA ILE A 234 14.67 12.41 -17.24
C ILE A 234 15.09 13.70 -17.96
N PHE A 235 14.17 14.63 -18.19
CA PHE A 235 14.46 15.88 -18.90
C PHE A 235 14.84 17.03 -17.97
N HIS A 236 14.99 16.76 -16.65
CA HIS A 236 15.31 17.74 -15.61
C HIS A 236 14.39 18.98 -15.58
N HIS A 237 13.21 18.90 -16.20
CA HIS A 237 12.20 19.94 -16.08
C HIS A 237 11.64 19.91 -14.66
N ILE A 238 11.70 21.06 -13.98
CA ILE A 238 11.16 21.22 -12.63
C ILE A 238 9.66 20.95 -12.70
N TYR A 239 9.20 19.83 -12.14
CA TYR A 239 7.78 19.60 -11.94
C TYR A 239 7.27 20.65 -10.95
N SER A 240 6.72 21.73 -11.48
CA SER A 240 6.43 22.94 -10.71
C SER A 240 5.01 22.96 -10.13
N ILE A 241 4.21 21.90 -10.36
CA ILE A 241 2.81 21.84 -9.97
C ILE A 241 2.60 20.83 -8.84
N PHE A 242 3.25 21.06 -7.69
CA PHE A 242 3.09 20.21 -6.49
C PHE A 242 1.63 20.10 -6.03
N SER A 243 0.81 21.14 -6.25
CA SER A 243 -0.63 21.13 -5.96
C SER A 243 -1.39 20.09 -6.78
N PHE A 244 -1.01 19.86 -8.04
CA PHE A 244 -1.63 18.85 -8.89
C PHE A 244 -1.22 17.44 -8.45
N LEU A 245 0.06 17.24 -8.12
CA LEU A 245 0.53 15.96 -7.57
C LEU A 245 -0.13 15.61 -6.23
N PHE A 246 -0.33 16.59 -5.35
CA PHE A 246 -1.06 16.38 -4.10
C PHE A 246 -2.51 15.98 -4.33
N LEU A 247 -3.21 16.66 -5.27
CA LEU A 247 -4.57 16.29 -5.65
C LEU A 247 -4.63 14.88 -6.23
N GLY A 248 -3.73 14.53 -7.15
CA GLY A 248 -3.61 13.19 -7.72
C GLY A 248 -3.37 12.13 -6.64
N PHE A 249 -2.56 12.45 -5.62
CA PHE A 249 -2.33 11.56 -4.47
C PHE A 249 -3.58 11.37 -3.61
N LEU A 250 -4.41 12.39 -3.40
CA LEU A 250 -5.69 12.23 -2.70
C LEU A 250 -6.68 11.37 -3.51
N ILE A 251 -6.74 11.59 -4.82
CA ILE A 251 -7.56 10.78 -5.73
C ILE A 251 -7.10 9.31 -5.71
N LEU A 252 -5.79 9.06 -5.68
CA LEU A 252 -5.23 7.73 -5.52
C LEU A 252 -5.72 7.06 -4.24
N ILE A 253 -5.67 7.76 -3.09
CA ILE A 253 -6.14 7.20 -1.81
C ILE A 253 -7.61 6.77 -1.92
N ILE A 254 -8.46 7.62 -2.49
CA ILE A 254 -9.89 7.35 -2.65
C ILE A 254 -10.12 6.16 -3.59
N THR A 255 -9.49 6.16 -4.77
CA THR A 255 -9.66 5.09 -5.76
C THR A 255 -9.13 3.74 -5.27
N CYS A 256 -7.99 3.70 -4.58
CA CYS A 256 -7.47 2.48 -3.95
C CYS A 256 -8.44 1.93 -2.89
N ALA A 257 -9.03 2.82 -2.06
CA ALA A 257 -10.00 2.44 -1.05
C ALA A 257 -11.28 1.87 -1.68
N GLU A 258 -11.85 2.57 -2.66
CA GLU A 258 -13.09 2.17 -3.34
C GLU A 258 -12.96 0.82 -4.03
N ILE A 259 -11.88 0.60 -4.79
CA ILE A 259 -11.69 -0.65 -5.52
C ILE A 259 -11.43 -1.83 -4.59
N SER A 260 -10.65 -1.62 -3.53
CA SER A 260 -10.41 -2.66 -2.54
C SER A 260 -11.71 -3.07 -1.83
N ILE A 261 -12.58 -2.11 -1.52
CA ILE A 261 -13.91 -2.37 -0.94
C ILE A 261 -14.81 -3.10 -1.95
N LEU A 262 -14.89 -2.62 -3.20
CA LEU A 262 -15.73 -3.19 -4.24
C LEU A 262 -15.40 -4.66 -4.51
N ILE A 263 -14.12 -4.97 -4.73
CA ILE A 263 -13.67 -6.35 -5.02
C ILE A 263 -13.86 -7.23 -3.79
N CYS A 264 -13.59 -6.72 -2.59
CA CYS A 264 -13.87 -7.46 -1.36
C CYS A 264 -15.36 -7.78 -1.22
N TYR A 265 -16.24 -6.82 -1.51
CA TYR A 265 -17.68 -7.01 -1.41
C TYR A 265 -18.17 -8.11 -2.36
N PHE A 266 -17.77 -8.07 -3.64
CA PHE A 266 -18.15 -9.12 -4.58
C PHE A 266 -17.64 -10.50 -4.18
N ARG A 267 -16.43 -10.59 -3.62
CA ARG A 267 -15.91 -11.87 -3.10
C ARG A 267 -16.70 -12.40 -1.91
N LEU A 268 -17.13 -11.53 -1.01
CA LEU A 268 -18.00 -11.93 0.10
C LEU A 268 -19.38 -12.38 -0.39
N CYS A 269 -19.94 -11.71 -1.41
CA CYS A 269 -21.17 -12.15 -2.06
C CYS A 269 -21.01 -13.52 -2.74
N SER A 270 -19.79 -13.88 -3.16
CA SER A 270 -19.43 -15.22 -3.65
C SER A 270 -18.90 -16.15 -2.54
N GLU A 271 -19.16 -15.85 -1.27
CA GLU A 271 -18.82 -16.66 -0.09
C GLU A 271 -17.29 -16.88 0.15
N ASP A 272 -16.41 -16.10 -0.48
CA ASP A 272 -14.96 -16.12 -0.19
C ASP A 272 -14.61 -15.07 0.87
N TYR A 273 -14.39 -15.53 2.09
CA TYR A 273 -14.00 -14.68 3.23
C TYR A 273 -12.51 -14.33 3.29
N ARG A 274 -11.66 -14.81 2.36
CA ARG A 274 -10.20 -14.61 2.40
C ARG A 274 -9.79 -13.25 1.84
N TRP A 275 -10.22 -12.19 2.50
CA TRP A 275 -10.05 -10.81 2.02
C TRP A 275 -8.70 -10.18 2.41
N TRP A 276 -8.07 -10.58 3.51
CA TRP A 276 -6.92 -9.89 4.12
C TRP A 276 -5.76 -9.58 3.15
N TRP A 277 -5.22 -10.60 2.48
CA TRP A 277 -4.16 -10.41 1.47
C TRP A 277 -4.73 -9.88 0.17
N HIS A 278 -5.98 -10.23 -0.13
CA HIS A 278 -6.60 -9.87 -1.38
C HIS A 278 -6.81 -8.36 -1.50
N SER A 279 -7.32 -7.71 -0.46
CA SER A 279 -7.50 -6.25 -0.40
C SER A 279 -6.17 -5.51 -0.57
N PHE A 280 -5.14 -6.01 0.10
CA PHE A 280 -3.78 -5.48 -0.01
C PHE A 280 -3.22 -5.62 -1.43
N VAL A 281 -3.30 -6.80 -2.05
CA VAL A 281 -2.74 -7.03 -3.39
C VAL A 281 -3.58 -6.38 -4.50
N THR A 282 -4.91 -6.29 -4.34
CA THR A 282 -5.81 -5.68 -5.34
C THR A 282 -5.54 -4.19 -5.54
N SER A 283 -5.28 -3.47 -4.45
CA SER A 283 -4.91 -2.05 -4.52
C SER A 283 -3.40 -1.88 -4.79
N GLY A 284 -2.57 -2.80 -4.28
CA GLY A 284 -1.14 -2.89 -4.56
C GLY A 284 -0.79 -3.04 -6.04
N SER A 285 -1.54 -3.86 -6.78
CA SER A 285 -1.28 -4.23 -8.18
C SER A 285 -1.18 -3.04 -9.15
N CYS A 286 -1.70 -1.85 -8.78
CA CYS A 286 -1.45 -0.59 -9.48
C CYS A 286 0.05 -0.36 -9.77
N ALA A 287 0.94 -0.74 -8.85
CA ALA A 287 2.37 -0.61 -9.03
C ALA A 287 2.93 -1.46 -10.18
N LEU A 288 2.31 -2.60 -10.50
CA LEU A 288 2.70 -3.40 -11.66
C LEU A 288 2.43 -2.66 -12.96
N TYR A 289 1.31 -1.94 -13.05
CA TYR A 289 0.99 -1.11 -14.22
C TYR A 289 1.96 0.06 -14.37
N ILE A 290 2.37 0.68 -13.26
CA ILE A 290 3.43 1.71 -13.27
C ILE A 290 4.75 1.11 -13.78
N PHE A 291 5.12 -0.09 -13.32
CA PHE A 291 6.34 -0.76 -13.77
C PHE A 291 6.29 -1.12 -15.27
N LEU A 292 5.16 -1.66 -15.76
CA LEU A 292 4.94 -1.91 -17.17
C LEU A 292 5.01 -0.62 -18.00
N TYR A 293 4.43 0.46 -17.48
CA TYR A 293 4.53 1.77 -18.11
C TYR A 293 5.98 2.27 -18.17
N SER A 294 6.79 2.04 -17.12
CA SER A 294 8.22 2.37 -17.14
C SER A 294 8.99 1.61 -18.22
N ILE A 295 8.63 0.35 -18.50
CA ILE A 295 9.21 -0.44 -19.59
C ILE A 295 8.82 0.17 -20.95
N LEU A 296 7.54 0.49 -21.15
CA LEU A 296 7.08 1.13 -22.38
C LEU A 296 7.75 2.49 -22.60
N TYR A 297 7.88 3.28 -21.54
CA TYR A 297 8.51 4.58 -21.58
C TYR A 297 10.00 4.48 -21.96
N TYR A 298 10.72 3.48 -21.42
CA TYR A 298 12.10 3.15 -21.79
C TYR A 298 12.26 2.96 -23.30
N TYR A 299 11.43 2.11 -23.92
CA TYR A 299 11.59 1.78 -25.35
C TYR A 299 11.08 2.88 -26.31
N THR A 300 10.17 3.76 -25.86
CA THR A 300 9.50 4.73 -26.74
C THR A 300 10.06 6.15 -26.61
N LYS A 301 10.62 6.51 -25.46
CA LYS A 301 11.03 7.88 -25.14
C LYS A 301 12.50 8.02 -24.78
N LEU A 302 13.18 6.95 -24.37
CA LEU A 302 14.59 7.02 -24.00
C LEU A 302 15.48 6.35 -25.04
N SER A 303 16.58 7.03 -25.34
CA SER A 303 17.72 6.49 -26.05
C SER A 303 18.88 6.37 -25.06
N PHE A 304 18.91 5.28 -24.29
CA PHE A 304 20.07 4.96 -23.46
C PHE A 304 21.01 4.03 -24.21
N ASP A 305 22.25 4.49 -24.42
CA ASP A 305 23.26 3.71 -25.15
C ASP A 305 24.10 2.81 -24.23
N THR A 306 24.01 3.01 -22.91
CA THR A 306 24.86 2.31 -21.93
C THR A 306 24.06 1.35 -21.04
N PHE A 307 24.59 0.14 -20.87
CA PHE A 307 24.01 -0.89 -19.99
C PHE A 307 23.81 -0.39 -18.54
N SER A 308 24.78 0.37 -18.01
CA SER A 308 24.70 0.98 -16.68
C SER A 308 23.44 1.84 -16.51
N SER A 309 23.10 2.66 -17.51
CA SER A 309 21.92 3.54 -17.46
C SER A 309 20.61 2.74 -17.47
N THR A 310 20.57 1.63 -18.22
CA THR A 310 19.45 0.69 -18.24
C THR A 310 19.23 0.06 -16.86
N VAL A 311 20.29 -0.43 -16.22
CA VAL A 311 20.22 -1.04 -14.88
C VAL A 311 19.75 -0.03 -13.84
N LEU A 312 20.30 1.19 -13.87
CA LEU A 312 19.90 2.26 -12.95
C LEU A 312 18.41 2.64 -13.14
N TYR A 313 17.96 2.81 -14.38
CA TYR A 313 16.57 3.17 -14.67
C TYR A 313 15.58 2.13 -14.14
N PHE A 314 15.78 0.85 -14.46
CA PHE A 314 14.89 -0.22 -14.00
C PHE A 314 15.00 -0.46 -12.50
N GLY A 315 16.20 -0.33 -11.93
CA GLY A 315 16.43 -0.44 -10.49
C GLY A 315 15.69 0.62 -9.68
N PHE A 316 15.82 1.90 -10.05
CA PHE A 316 15.09 2.97 -9.39
C PHE A 316 13.58 2.89 -9.64
N SER A 317 13.16 2.47 -10.84
CA SER A 317 11.75 2.21 -11.13
C SER A 317 11.18 1.10 -10.25
N ALA A 318 11.95 0.03 -10.00
CA ALA A 318 11.54 -1.06 -9.10
C ALA A 318 11.44 -0.60 -7.64
N ILE A 319 12.37 0.23 -7.15
CA ILE A 319 12.28 0.86 -5.83
C ILE A 319 11.01 1.70 -5.73
N PHE A 320 10.77 2.58 -6.70
CA PHE A 320 9.58 3.43 -6.75
C PHE A 320 8.28 2.61 -6.72
N CYS A 321 8.19 1.58 -7.57
CA CYS A 321 7.02 0.70 -7.62
C CYS A 321 6.83 -0.09 -6.32
N SER A 322 7.91 -0.47 -5.62
CA SER A 322 7.83 -1.18 -4.34
C SER A 322 7.22 -0.31 -3.23
N PHE A 323 7.62 0.96 -3.13
CA PHE A 323 6.96 1.92 -2.24
C PHE A 323 5.49 2.12 -2.63
N PHE A 324 5.22 2.29 -3.92
CA PHE A 324 3.86 2.49 -4.41
C PHE A 324 2.95 1.31 -4.06
N PHE A 325 3.43 0.08 -4.26
CA PHE A 325 2.71 -1.16 -3.96
C PHE A 325 2.30 -1.25 -2.48
N ILE A 326 3.22 -0.95 -1.56
CA ILE A 326 2.96 -1.04 -0.13
C ILE A 326 2.04 0.12 0.32
N ILE A 327 2.20 1.33 -0.22
CA ILE A 327 1.30 2.46 0.07
C ILE A 327 -0.12 2.14 -0.38
N SER A 328 -0.32 1.82 -1.67
CA SER A 328 -1.66 1.56 -2.22
C SER A 328 -2.29 0.32 -1.58
N GLY A 329 -1.51 -0.75 -1.37
CA GLY A 329 -1.95 -1.95 -0.67
C GLY A 329 -2.42 -1.68 0.76
N THR A 330 -1.72 -0.82 1.47
CA THR A 330 -2.07 -0.46 2.85
C THR A 330 -3.34 0.39 2.92
N ILE A 331 -3.53 1.32 1.99
CA ILE A 331 -4.77 2.10 1.86
C ILE A 331 -5.96 1.15 1.63
N GLY A 332 -5.87 0.27 0.63
CA GLY A 332 -6.94 -0.67 0.32
C GLY A 332 -7.24 -1.61 1.48
N PHE A 333 -6.21 -2.12 2.15
CA PHE A 333 -6.38 -2.97 3.33
C PHE A 333 -7.16 -2.27 4.45
N PHE A 334 -6.76 -1.07 4.86
CA PHE A 334 -7.42 -0.36 5.97
C PHE A 334 -8.84 0.09 5.60
N ALA A 335 -9.07 0.48 4.34
CA ALA A 335 -10.40 0.79 3.83
C ALA A 335 -11.33 -0.43 3.91
N THR A 336 -10.87 -1.60 3.42
CA THR A 336 -11.63 -2.84 3.50
C THR A 336 -11.84 -3.30 4.95
N PHE A 337 -10.82 -3.20 5.81
CA PHE A 337 -10.95 -3.55 7.22
C PHE A 337 -11.98 -2.66 7.95
N TRP A 338 -11.97 -1.36 7.67
CA TRP A 338 -12.97 -0.43 8.21
C TRP A 338 -14.38 -0.73 7.70
N PHE A 339 -14.52 -0.95 6.39
CA PHE A 339 -15.78 -1.35 5.76
C PHE A 339 -16.35 -2.63 6.39
N LEU A 340 -15.54 -3.69 6.52
CA LEU A 340 -16.00 -4.96 7.08
C LEU A 340 -16.43 -4.84 8.53
N ARG A 341 -15.71 -4.06 9.34
CA ARG A 341 -16.12 -3.79 10.71
C ARG A 341 -17.46 -3.07 10.77
N LYS A 342 -17.80 -2.26 9.76
CA LYS A 342 -19.07 -1.51 9.70
C LYS A 342 -20.24 -2.34 9.18
N ILE A 343 -20.03 -3.29 8.27
CA ILE A 343 -21.13 -4.12 7.74
C ILE A 343 -21.53 -5.26 8.69
N TYR A 344 -20.58 -5.75 9.51
CA TYR A 344 -20.83 -6.83 10.47
C TYR A 344 -20.93 -6.35 11.93
N GLY A 345 -20.82 -5.05 12.20
CA GLY A 345 -20.76 -4.46 13.55
C GLY A 345 -21.23 -3.02 13.65
#